data_AF-A0A367R864-F1
#
_entry.id   AF-A0A367R864-F1
#
_cell.length_a   1.000
_cell.length_b   1.000
_cell.length_c   1.000
_cell.angle_alpha   90.00
_cell.angle_beta   90.00
_cell.angle_gamma   90.00
#
_symmetry.space_group_name_H-M   'P 1'
#
loop_
_entity.id
_entity.type
_entity.pdbx_description
1 polymer ?
#
loop_
_entity_poly.entity_id
_entity_poly.type
_entity_poly.pdbx_seq_one_letter_code
_entity_poly.pdbx_strand_id
1 'polypeptide(L)'
;MNLPVVVDITLGLVFIYLILSLLASEIQEIIATLLQWRAKHLRTSIELLLSGGSESEKSDIINAIHLVQKLYNDPLINTLNHQAKGKVEKHFQGITKNPDKKVIEKQSGPSYLPSETFSITLLDTLKIPELINHVKHPSEEAKTNLQMILASYKELKKGINSPTSASYTKIQEIYGDIDQKFIDFVNNELPDEVPDSLIRSLSVIAQRSRIKIGDLTEEVNQFKNEVETWFDRSMDRASGVYKRNAKGVAILIGILVAFLTNTDTFHLVKRLSQDSVIRSTITQSASQRIDYINDQEARKEIEKLLGNASIPIGWQNINQQFELLDTTKSNIVYIRISQVFKLICGWIVSGFAIAMGAPFWFDILNKVINVRNAGPKPVAYTKDQPSQK
;
A
#
# COMPACT_ATOMS: atom_id res chain seq x y z
N MET A 1 -17.16 40.76 -4.52
CA MET A 1 -17.94 39.59 -4.97
C MET A 1 -18.91 39.20 -3.88
N ASN A 2 -20.14 38.84 -4.24
CA ASN A 2 -21.12 38.35 -3.27
C ASN A 2 -20.75 36.92 -2.82
N LEU A 3 -21.02 36.59 -1.56
CA LEU A 3 -20.71 35.28 -0.97
C LEU A 3 -21.20 34.09 -1.82
N PRO A 4 -22.40 34.10 -2.43
CA PRO A 4 -22.87 33.00 -3.28
C PRO A 4 -21.98 32.76 -4.51
N VAL A 5 -21.44 33.82 -5.12
CA VAL A 5 -20.57 33.72 -6.31
C VAL A 5 -19.24 33.07 -5.95
N VAL A 6 -18.69 33.39 -4.77
CA VAL A 6 -17.45 32.78 -4.27
C VAL A 6 -17.66 31.29 -3.99
N VAL A 7 -18.79 30.93 -3.39
CA VAL A 7 -19.17 29.52 -3.14
C VAL A 7 -19.30 28.74 -4.45
N ASP A 8 -19.96 29.30 -5.46
CA ASP A 8 -20.13 28.66 -6.76
C ASP A 8 -18.80 28.45 -7.50
N ILE A 9 -17.88 29.43 -7.46
CA ILE A 9 -16.54 29.29 -8.05
C ILE A 9 -15.75 28.21 -7.30
N THR A 10 -15.83 28.20 -5.98
CA THR A 10 -15.16 27.20 -5.15
C THR A 10 -15.68 25.80 -5.47
N LEU A 11 -17.01 25.64 -5.58
CA LEU A 11 -17.65 24.38 -5.94
C LEU A 11 -17.19 23.90 -7.33
N GLY A 12 -17.10 24.83 -8.29
CA GLY A 12 -16.58 24.53 -9.62
C GLY A 12 -15.13 24.06 -9.62
N LEU A 13 -14.25 24.74 -8.89
CA LEU A 13 -12.83 24.34 -8.77
C LEU A 13 -12.69 22.96 -8.11
N VAL A 14 -13.38 22.75 -7.01
CA VAL A 14 -13.36 21.48 -6.27
C VAL A 14 -13.83 20.33 -7.16
N PHE A 15 -14.89 20.53 -7.93
CA PHE A 15 -15.40 19.53 -8.86
C PHE A 15 -14.41 19.20 -9.98
N ILE A 16 -13.75 20.21 -10.56
CA ILE A 16 -12.72 20.01 -11.59
C ILE A 16 -11.54 19.20 -11.04
N TYR A 17 -11.01 19.59 -9.88
CA TYR A 17 -9.88 18.87 -9.28
C TYR A 17 -10.27 17.48 -8.82
N LEU A 18 -11.51 17.28 -8.36
CA LEU A 18 -12.02 15.95 -8.05
C LEU A 18 -11.92 15.03 -9.28
N ILE A 19 -12.44 15.43 -10.44
CA ILE A 19 -12.37 14.62 -11.67
C ILE A 19 -10.92 14.34 -12.08
N LEU A 20 -10.06 15.36 -12.06
CA LEU A 20 -8.65 15.19 -12.44
C LEU A 20 -7.90 14.29 -11.46
N SER A 21 -8.22 14.34 -10.17
CA SER A 21 -7.65 13.46 -9.15
C SER A 21 -8.16 12.02 -9.27
N LEU A 22 -9.39 11.79 -9.71
CA LEU A 22 -9.92 10.45 -10.00
C LEU A 22 -9.14 9.84 -11.17
N LEU A 23 -9.03 10.58 -12.27
CA LEU A 23 -8.25 10.15 -13.45
C LEU A 23 -6.78 9.87 -13.11
N ALA A 24 -6.14 10.74 -12.33
CA ALA A 24 -4.76 10.52 -11.89
C ALA A 24 -4.63 9.26 -11.01
N SER A 25 -5.62 8.98 -10.16
CA SER A 25 -5.65 7.79 -9.29
C SER A 25 -5.83 6.51 -10.11
N GLU A 26 -6.69 6.52 -11.13
CA GLU A 26 -6.84 5.41 -12.07
C GLU A 26 -5.54 5.13 -12.84
N ILE A 27 -4.89 6.17 -13.36
CA ILE A 27 -3.58 6.04 -14.04
C ILE A 27 -2.54 5.44 -13.07
N GLN A 28 -2.47 5.94 -11.84
CA GLN A 28 -1.55 5.43 -10.84
C GLN A 28 -1.79 3.95 -10.52
N GLU A 29 -3.05 3.55 -10.38
CA GLU A 29 -3.43 2.16 -10.08
C GLU A 29 -3.09 1.23 -11.25
N ILE A 30 -3.34 1.65 -12.50
CA ILE A 30 -2.97 0.88 -13.69
C ILE A 30 -1.45 0.68 -13.75
N ILE A 31 -0.66 1.74 -13.50
CA ILE A 31 0.80 1.66 -13.49
C ILE A 31 1.28 0.70 -12.38
N ALA A 32 0.74 0.83 -11.17
CA ALA A 32 1.11 0.00 -10.03
C ALA A 32 0.77 -1.49 -10.27
N THR A 33 -0.38 -1.75 -10.91
CA THR A 33 -0.84 -3.10 -11.27
C THR A 33 0.03 -3.72 -12.36
N LEU A 34 0.28 -3.00 -13.45
CA LEU A 34 1.11 -3.49 -14.56
C LEU A 34 2.56 -3.77 -14.14
N LEU A 35 3.10 -2.96 -13.24
CA LEU A 35 4.46 -3.13 -12.74
C LEU A 35 4.55 -4.03 -11.50
N GLN A 36 3.41 -4.56 -11.01
CA GLN A 36 3.30 -5.41 -9.82
C GLN A 36 4.06 -4.85 -8.60
N TRP A 37 4.06 -3.52 -8.45
CA TRP A 37 4.88 -2.87 -7.43
C TRP A 37 4.51 -3.31 -6.02
N ARG A 38 3.22 -3.50 -5.76
CA ARG A 38 2.72 -3.93 -4.45
C ARG A 38 3.18 -5.34 -4.10
N ALA A 39 3.01 -6.30 -5.01
CA ALA A 39 3.47 -7.68 -4.84
C ALA A 39 4.99 -7.76 -4.66
N LYS A 40 5.75 -7.02 -5.49
CA LYS A 40 7.21 -6.96 -5.38
C LYS A 40 7.64 -6.37 -4.04
N HIS A 41 7.01 -5.29 -3.61
CA HIS A 41 7.31 -4.65 -2.34
C HIS A 41 7.02 -5.58 -1.16
N LEU A 42 5.88 -6.28 -1.19
CA LEU A 42 5.53 -7.28 -0.18
C LEU A 42 6.60 -8.36 -0.08
N ARG A 43 6.98 -8.96 -1.22
CA ARG A 43 8.02 -9.99 -1.26
C ARG A 43 9.33 -9.51 -0.66
N THR A 44 9.85 -8.37 -1.10
CA THR A 44 11.09 -7.80 -0.57
C THR A 44 10.99 -7.47 0.93
N SER A 45 9.80 -7.08 1.40
CA SER A 45 9.59 -6.81 2.83
C SER A 45 9.63 -8.09 3.67
N ILE A 46 9.15 -9.21 3.14
CA ILE A 46 9.25 -10.52 3.79
C ILE A 46 10.69 -11.03 3.73
N GLU A 47 11.38 -10.91 2.60
CA GLU A 47 12.81 -11.28 2.48
C GLU A 47 13.64 -10.54 3.53
N LEU A 48 13.41 -9.23 3.69
CA LEU A 48 14.07 -8.40 4.70
C LEU A 48 13.68 -8.78 6.14
N LEU A 49 12.40 -9.13 6.36
CA LEU A 49 11.92 -9.57 7.66
C LEU A 49 12.60 -10.87 8.09
N LEU A 50 12.64 -11.87 7.20
CA LEU A 50 13.24 -13.17 7.47
C LEU A 50 14.76 -13.11 7.55
N SER A 51 15.41 -12.17 6.86
CA SER A 51 16.85 -11.96 7.02
C SER A 51 17.23 -11.25 8.33
N GLY A 52 16.25 -10.72 9.10
CA GLY A 52 16.51 -10.00 10.34
C GLY A 52 16.74 -8.49 10.20
N GLY A 53 16.42 -7.90 9.04
CA GLY A 53 16.50 -6.46 8.81
C GLY A 53 17.54 -6.03 7.76
N SER A 54 17.84 -4.73 7.74
CA SER A 54 18.70 -4.11 6.71
C SER A 54 20.20 -4.31 6.91
N GLU A 55 20.62 -4.71 8.11
CA GLU A 55 22.03 -4.89 8.49
C GLU A 55 22.42 -6.38 8.56
N SER A 56 21.66 -7.23 7.89
CA SER A 56 21.83 -8.67 7.94
C SER A 56 23.03 -9.15 7.13
N GLU A 57 23.60 -10.28 7.55
CA GLU A 57 24.66 -10.95 6.81
C GLU A 57 24.18 -11.39 5.43
N LYS A 58 25.10 -11.41 4.45
CA LYS A 58 24.77 -11.78 3.07
C LYS A 58 24.22 -13.21 2.96
N SER A 59 24.72 -14.13 3.79
CA SER A 59 24.22 -15.50 3.93
C SER A 59 22.75 -15.55 4.34
N ASP A 60 22.37 -14.78 5.37
CA ASP A 60 21.00 -14.69 5.86
C ASP A 60 20.06 -14.09 4.82
N ILE A 61 20.52 -13.09 4.06
CA ILE A 61 19.74 -12.51 2.96
C ILE A 61 19.48 -13.57 1.86
N ILE A 62 20.50 -14.34 1.48
CA ILE A 62 20.37 -15.38 0.46
C ILE A 62 19.42 -16.48 0.96
N ASN A 63 19.62 -17.00 2.17
CA ASN A 63 18.76 -18.01 2.78
C ASN A 63 17.30 -17.51 2.88
N ALA A 64 17.10 -16.23 3.22
CA ALA A 64 15.78 -15.63 3.29
C ALA A 64 15.10 -15.60 1.92
N ILE A 65 15.81 -15.26 0.84
CA ILE A 65 15.27 -15.29 -0.52
C ILE A 65 14.81 -16.70 -0.91
N HIS A 66 15.61 -17.73 -0.61
CA HIS A 66 15.25 -19.11 -0.89
C HIS A 66 14.07 -19.58 -0.05
N LEU A 67 14.04 -19.24 1.23
CA LEU A 67 12.93 -19.56 2.13
C LEU A 67 11.63 -18.87 1.70
N VAL A 68 11.68 -17.59 1.32
CA VAL A 68 10.53 -16.87 0.77
C VAL A 68 10.05 -17.51 -0.53
N GLN A 69 10.96 -18.01 -1.37
CA GLN A 69 10.54 -18.74 -2.58
C GLN A 69 9.78 -20.03 -2.24
N LYS A 70 10.24 -20.81 -1.24
CA LYS A 70 9.51 -22.00 -0.76
C LYS A 70 8.15 -21.61 -0.19
N LEU A 71 8.12 -20.55 0.63
CA LEU A 71 6.90 -19.99 1.22
C LEU A 71 5.87 -19.60 0.15
N TYR A 72 6.31 -18.96 -0.94
CA TYR A 72 5.41 -18.52 -2.02
C TYR A 72 4.94 -19.66 -2.93
N ASN A 73 5.69 -20.76 -2.98
CA ASN A 73 5.30 -21.96 -3.69
C ASN A 73 4.24 -22.78 -2.92
N ASP A 74 4.03 -22.49 -1.64
CA ASP A 74 3.02 -23.16 -0.82
C ASP A 74 1.60 -22.96 -1.38
N PRO A 75 0.74 -23.99 -1.40
CA PRO A 75 -0.62 -23.88 -1.91
C PRO A 75 -1.45 -22.76 -1.27
N LEU A 76 -1.30 -22.49 0.03
CA LEU A 76 -2.08 -21.46 0.73
C LEU A 76 -1.71 -20.05 0.25
N ILE A 77 -0.44 -19.80 -0.03
CA ILE A 77 0.02 -18.47 -0.49
C ILE A 77 -0.13 -18.34 -2.00
N ASN A 78 0.15 -19.39 -2.75
CA ASN A 78 0.02 -19.39 -4.20
C ASN A 78 -1.44 -19.19 -4.65
N THR A 79 -2.42 -19.69 -3.89
CA THR A 79 -3.84 -19.40 -4.16
C THR A 79 -4.18 -17.93 -3.95
N LEU A 80 -3.51 -17.18 -3.08
CA LEU A 80 -3.73 -15.73 -2.96
C LEU A 80 -3.28 -14.94 -4.21
N ASN A 81 -2.51 -15.55 -5.11
CA ASN A 81 -2.00 -14.95 -6.33
C ASN A 81 -3.02 -14.89 -7.49
N HIS A 82 -4.29 -14.65 -7.18
CA HIS A 82 -5.36 -14.61 -8.19
C HIS A 82 -5.37 -13.31 -9.04
N GLN A 83 -4.73 -12.23 -8.60
CA GLN A 83 -4.77 -10.94 -9.31
C GLN A 83 -3.89 -10.87 -10.57
N ALA A 84 -2.94 -11.78 -10.77
CA ALA A 84 -1.90 -11.67 -11.81
C ALA A 84 -2.08 -12.60 -13.04
N LYS A 85 -3.19 -13.31 -13.18
CA LYS A 85 -3.43 -14.19 -14.35
C LYS A 85 -4.30 -13.56 -15.44
N GLY A 86 -4.34 -12.23 -15.52
CA GLY A 86 -5.02 -11.51 -16.61
C GLY A 86 -4.30 -11.67 -17.96
N LYS A 87 -5.07 -11.67 -19.07
CA LYS A 87 -4.55 -11.78 -20.45
C LYS A 87 -3.53 -10.68 -20.83
N VAL A 88 -3.60 -9.52 -20.17
CA VAL A 88 -2.76 -8.34 -20.44
C VAL A 88 -1.30 -8.55 -19.97
N GLU A 89 -1.09 -9.19 -18.82
CA GLU A 89 0.25 -9.38 -18.26
C GLU A 89 1.12 -10.31 -19.12
N LYS A 90 0.53 -11.38 -19.67
CA LYS A 90 1.23 -12.30 -20.60
C LYS A 90 1.80 -11.58 -21.82
N HIS A 91 1.16 -10.50 -22.26
CA HIS A 91 1.61 -9.70 -23.41
C HIS A 91 2.79 -8.78 -23.06
N PHE A 92 2.78 -8.17 -21.86
CA PHE A 92 3.86 -7.29 -21.39
C PHE A 92 5.10 -8.05 -20.93
N GLN A 93 4.97 -9.29 -20.43
CA GLN A 93 6.12 -10.16 -20.12
C GLN A 93 7.00 -10.43 -21.35
N GLY A 94 6.46 -10.33 -22.58
CA GLY A 94 7.24 -10.45 -23.81
C GLY A 94 8.15 -9.25 -24.10
N ILE A 95 7.81 -8.06 -23.57
CA ILE A 95 8.49 -6.79 -23.89
C ILE A 95 9.65 -6.50 -22.93
N THR A 96 9.63 -7.05 -21.71
CA THR A 96 10.66 -6.79 -20.69
C THR A 96 11.73 -7.88 -20.55
N LYS A 97 11.82 -8.83 -21.50
CA LYS A 97 12.80 -9.93 -21.43
C LYS A 97 14.21 -9.42 -21.75
N ASN A 98 14.96 -9.10 -20.70
CA ASN A 98 16.41 -8.95 -20.78
C ASN A 98 17.05 -10.36 -20.80
N PRO A 99 17.86 -10.73 -21.82
CA PRO A 99 18.34 -12.11 -22.01
C PRO A 99 19.35 -12.59 -20.94
N ASP A 100 19.95 -11.70 -20.15
CA ASP A 100 21.06 -12.04 -19.24
C ASP A 100 20.67 -12.42 -17.79
N LYS A 101 19.38 -12.57 -17.46
CA LYS A 101 18.92 -12.99 -16.12
C LYS A 101 18.04 -14.24 -16.19
N LYS A 102 18.67 -15.41 -16.31
CA LYS A 102 18.00 -16.70 -16.60
C LYS A 102 17.84 -17.65 -15.41
N VAL A 103 17.75 -17.18 -14.15
CA VAL A 103 17.67 -18.09 -12.97
C VAL A 103 16.52 -17.81 -11.98
N ILE A 104 15.68 -16.79 -12.17
CA ILE A 104 14.49 -16.64 -11.31
C ILE A 104 13.30 -16.37 -12.21
N GLU A 105 12.54 -17.42 -12.55
CA GLU A 105 11.18 -17.25 -13.04
C GLU A 105 10.45 -16.37 -12.02
N LYS A 106 10.17 -15.13 -12.42
CA LYS A 106 9.34 -14.19 -11.67
C LYS A 106 7.94 -14.78 -11.56
N GLN A 107 7.73 -15.67 -10.61
CA GLN A 107 6.39 -15.92 -10.12
C GLN A 107 5.93 -14.63 -9.47
N SER A 108 4.88 -14.03 -10.03
CA SER A 108 4.17 -12.93 -9.41
C SER A 108 3.76 -13.35 -8.00
N GLY A 109 4.00 -12.48 -7.01
CA GLY A 109 3.56 -12.71 -5.64
C GLY A 109 2.13 -12.17 -5.42
N PRO A 110 1.46 -12.54 -4.33
CA PRO A 110 0.22 -11.87 -3.94
C PRO A 110 0.48 -10.39 -3.62
N SER A 111 -0.50 -9.54 -3.89
CA SER A 111 -0.46 -8.11 -3.51
C SER A 111 -0.63 -7.91 -2.00
N TYR A 112 -1.19 -8.88 -1.28
CA TYR A 112 -1.39 -8.83 0.16
C TYR A 112 -1.30 -10.25 0.70
N LEU A 113 -0.69 -10.40 1.88
CA LEU A 113 -0.58 -11.67 2.58
C LEU A 113 -1.14 -11.48 4.00
N PRO A 114 -2.23 -12.16 4.36
CA PRO A 114 -2.75 -12.16 5.73
C PRO A 114 -1.69 -12.70 6.70
N SER A 115 -1.63 -12.12 7.90
CA SER A 115 -0.68 -12.53 8.94
C SER A 115 -0.89 -13.98 9.35
N GLU A 116 -2.14 -14.43 9.48
CA GLU A 116 -2.46 -15.83 9.77
C GLU A 116 -1.89 -16.79 8.71
N THR A 117 -2.14 -16.52 7.42
CA THR A 117 -1.61 -17.35 6.33
C THR A 117 -0.09 -17.37 6.36
N PHE A 118 0.54 -16.21 6.56
CA PHE A 118 1.99 -16.14 6.71
C PHE A 118 2.50 -16.99 7.87
N SER A 119 1.89 -16.86 9.05
CA SER A 119 2.29 -17.56 10.27
C SER A 119 2.19 -19.08 10.09
N ILE A 120 1.03 -19.58 9.64
CA ILE A 120 0.82 -21.01 9.37
C ILE A 120 1.87 -21.51 8.37
N THR A 121 1.95 -20.89 7.20
CA THR A 121 2.84 -21.36 6.15
C THR A 121 4.32 -21.26 6.55
N LEU A 122 4.72 -20.26 7.33
CA LEU A 122 6.09 -20.15 7.84
C LEU A 122 6.42 -21.31 8.78
N LEU A 123 5.53 -21.63 9.73
CA LEU A 123 5.74 -22.73 10.68
C LEU A 123 5.75 -24.09 9.98
N ASP A 124 4.87 -24.30 9.00
CA ASP A 124 4.81 -25.50 8.19
C ASP A 124 6.06 -25.63 7.29
N THR A 125 6.53 -24.53 6.69
CA THR A 125 7.75 -24.51 5.87
C THR A 125 8.98 -24.84 6.71
N LEU A 126 9.00 -24.38 7.96
CA LEU A 126 10.05 -24.70 8.94
C LEU A 126 9.84 -26.06 9.63
N LYS A 127 8.76 -26.78 9.32
CA LYS A 127 8.46 -28.09 9.91
C LYS A 127 8.38 -28.08 11.44
N ILE A 128 7.93 -26.96 12.01
CA ILE A 128 7.79 -26.80 13.46
C ILE A 128 6.74 -27.77 14.05
N PRO A 129 5.54 -27.93 13.45
CA PRO A 129 4.56 -28.90 13.95
C PRO A 129 5.09 -30.34 13.94
N GLU A 130 5.78 -30.76 12.88
CA GLU A 130 6.37 -32.09 12.79
C GLU A 130 7.51 -32.29 13.81
N LEU A 131 8.33 -31.26 14.07
CA LEU A 131 9.34 -31.30 15.13
C LEU A 131 8.71 -31.50 16.51
N ILE A 132 7.61 -30.80 16.81
CA ILE A 132 6.89 -30.94 18.08
C ILE A 132 6.38 -32.37 18.28
N ASN A 133 5.88 -33.01 17.21
CA ASN A 133 5.39 -34.40 17.28
C ASN A 133 6.49 -35.44 17.61
N HIS A 134 7.77 -35.09 17.44
CA HIS A 134 8.91 -35.96 17.78
C HIS A 134 9.47 -35.70 19.19
N VAL A 135 8.86 -34.82 19.98
CA VAL A 135 9.30 -34.52 21.35
C VAL A 135 8.93 -35.69 22.28
N LYS A 136 9.90 -36.18 23.07
CA LYS A 136 9.78 -37.39 23.92
C LYS A 136 8.63 -37.32 24.95
N HIS A 137 8.29 -36.11 25.44
CA HIS A 137 7.25 -35.86 26.46
C HIS A 137 6.60 -34.48 26.32
N PRO A 138 5.60 -34.28 25.44
CA PRO A 138 4.99 -32.97 25.18
C PRO A 138 4.16 -32.42 26.36
N SER A 139 3.76 -33.26 27.31
CA SER A 139 2.83 -32.93 28.40
C SER A 139 3.44 -32.92 29.81
N GLU A 140 4.76 -33.15 29.96
CA GLU A 140 5.45 -32.95 31.26
C GLU A 140 5.87 -31.47 31.38
N GLU A 141 5.17 -30.71 32.24
CA GLU A 141 5.22 -29.24 32.48
C GLU A 141 6.60 -28.55 32.64
N ALA A 142 7.74 -29.23 32.48
CA ALA A 142 9.04 -28.65 32.86
C ALA A 142 10.26 -28.94 31.97
N LYS A 143 10.23 -29.79 30.93
CA LYS A 143 11.47 -30.22 30.26
C LYS A 143 11.73 -29.69 28.85
N THR A 144 10.70 -29.51 28.03
CA THR A 144 10.88 -29.11 26.63
C THR A 144 9.88 -28.04 26.25
N ASN A 145 10.35 -26.93 25.68
CA ASN A 145 9.52 -25.81 25.23
C ASN A 145 9.90 -25.39 23.82
N LEU A 146 9.08 -24.53 23.21
CA LEU A 146 9.27 -24.11 21.84
C LEU A 146 10.58 -23.33 21.62
N GLN A 147 11.03 -22.59 22.63
CA GLN A 147 12.33 -21.92 22.58
C GLN A 147 13.48 -22.92 22.46
N MET A 148 13.44 -24.05 23.16
CA MET A 148 14.45 -25.11 23.07
C MET A 148 14.43 -25.78 21.70
N ILE A 149 13.23 -26.07 21.16
CA ILE A 149 13.05 -26.62 19.80
C ILE A 149 13.70 -25.68 18.77
N LEU A 150 13.35 -24.39 18.80
CA LEU A 150 13.90 -23.39 17.87
C LEU A 150 15.41 -23.17 18.06
N ALA A 151 15.91 -23.16 19.29
CA ALA A 151 17.34 -23.04 19.55
C ALA A 151 18.13 -24.26 19.03
N SER A 152 17.51 -25.45 19.06
CA SER A 152 18.10 -26.68 18.52
C SER A 152 18.05 -26.77 17.00
N TYR A 153 17.26 -25.92 16.33
CA TYR A 153 16.96 -26.03 14.90
C TYR A 153 18.23 -26.11 14.02
N LYS A 154 19.23 -25.27 14.32
CA LYS A 154 20.52 -25.28 13.61
C LYS A 154 21.36 -26.51 13.94
N GLU A 155 21.25 -26.99 15.17
CA GLU A 155 21.99 -28.16 15.64
C GLU A 155 21.46 -29.45 15.03
N LEU A 156 20.17 -29.52 14.69
CA LEU A 156 19.56 -30.71 14.05
C LEU A 156 20.30 -31.14 12.79
N LYS A 157 20.48 -30.24 11.82
CA LYS A 157 21.18 -30.56 10.55
C LYS A 157 22.67 -30.81 10.74
N LYS A 158 23.32 -30.21 11.74
CA LYS A 158 24.78 -30.32 11.95
C LYS A 158 25.18 -31.51 12.83
N GLY A 159 24.38 -31.80 13.84
CA GLY A 159 24.75 -32.67 14.95
C GLY A 159 24.12 -34.06 14.91
N ILE A 160 23.03 -34.25 14.16
CA ILE A 160 22.25 -35.50 14.22
C ILE A 160 23.03 -36.73 13.72
N ASN A 161 23.98 -36.53 12.80
CA ASN A 161 24.82 -37.60 12.27
C ASN A 161 26.11 -37.84 13.08
N SER A 162 26.27 -37.16 14.23
CA SER A 162 27.48 -37.20 15.06
C SER A 162 27.16 -37.61 16.51
N PRO A 163 27.00 -38.93 16.81
CA PRO A 163 26.53 -39.43 18.11
C PRO A 163 27.37 -39.01 19.32
N THR A 164 28.64 -38.65 19.10
CA THR A 164 29.58 -38.23 20.16
C THR A 164 29.64 -36.72 20.37
N SER A 165 28.88 -35.94 19.60
CA SER A 165 28.91 -34.47 19.67
C SER A 165 28.03 -33.92 20.79
N ALA A 166 28.42 -32.77 21.37
CA ALA A 166 27.58 -32.06 22.34
C ALA A 166 26.22 -31.64 21.77
N SER A 167 26.16 -31.41 20.45
CA SER A 167 24.92 -31.13 19.71
C SER A 167 23.97 -32.33 19.73
N TYR A 168 24.48 -33.55 19.53
CA TYR A 168 23.68 -34.78 19.59
C TYR A 168 23.07 -35.00 20.99
N THR A 169 23.84 -34.77 22.05
CA THR A 169 23.32 -34.85 23.43
C THR A 169 22.19 -33.86 23.66
N LYS A 170 22.32 -32.60 23.22
CA LYS A 170 21.24 -31.59 23.31
C LYS A 170 19.99 -31.98 22.52
N ILE A 171 20.17 -32.61 21.35
CA ILE A 171 19.05 -33.10 20.54
C ILE A 171 18.36 -34.25 21.29
N GLN A 172 19.10 -35.19 21.87
CA GLN A 172 18.53 -36.30 22.65
C GLN A 172 17.78 -35.81 23.91
N GLU A 173 18.23 -34.72 24.54
CA GLU A 173 17.51 -34.11 25.67
C GLU A 173 16.11 -33.59 25.27
N ILE A 174 15.94 -33.16 24.02
CA ILE A 174 14.69 -32.57 23.51
C ILE A 174 13.79 -33.62 22.86
N TYR A 175 14.34 -34.43 21.95
CA TYR A 175 13.58 -35.37 21.12
C TYR A 175 13.65 -36.82 21.60
N GLY A 176 14.53 -37.11 22.57
CA GLY A 176 14.68 -38.45 23.11
C GLY A 176 15.51 -39.38 22.25
N ASP A 177 14.95 -40.54 21.95
CA ASP A 177 15.67 -41.58 21.22
C ASP A 177 15.65 -41.22 19.73
N ILE A 178 16.82 -40.86 19.21
CA ILE A 178 17.01 -40.50 17.80
C ILE A 178 16.99 -41.79 16.99
N ASP A 179 15.81 -42.15 16.48
CA ASP A 179 15.62 -43.28 15.60
C ASP A 179 15.92 -42.91 14.13
N GLN A 180 16.01 -43.93 13.27
CA GLN A 180 16.29 -43.70 11.85
C GLN A 180 15.22 -42.82 11.18
N LYS A 181 13.97 -42.91 11.62
CA LYS A 181 12.86 -42.10 11.10
C LYS A 181 13.09 -40.61 11.37
N PHE A 182 13.52 -40.25 12.58
CA PHE A 182 13.84 -38.87 12.93
C PHE A 182 15.07 -38.37 12.18
N ILE A 183 16.10 -39.21 12.01
CA ILE A 183 17.28 -38.89 11.18
C ILE A 183 16.85 -38.60 9.73
N ASP A 184 16.01 -39.44 9.15
CA ASP A 184 15.54 -39.30 7.77
C ASP A 184 14.68 -38.04 7.61
N PHE A 185 13.81 -37.74 8.58
CA PHE A 185 13.04 -36.49 8.62
C PHE A 185 13.97 -35.27 8.65
N VAL A 186 14.96 -35.25 9.55
CA VAL A 186 15.88 -34.12 9.67
C VAL A 186 16.73 -33.95 8.40
N ASN A 187 17.21 -35.03 7.80
CA ASN A 187 18.04 -34.95 6.62
C ASN A 187 17.25 -34.57 5.35
N ASN A 188 16.03 -35.08 5.19
CA ASN A 188 15.29 -34.97 3.92
C ASN A 188 14.16 -33.93 3.92
N GLU A 189 13.54 -33.64 5.07
CA GLU A 189 12.34 -32.80 5.13
C GLU A 189 12.62 -31.39 5.68
N LEU A 190 13.56 -31.23 6.61
CA LEU A 190 13.93 -29.92 7.12
C LEU A 190 14.62 -29.08 6.03
N PRO A 191 14.23 -27.80 5.85
CA PRO A 191 14.87 -26.93 4.87
C PRO A 191 16.33 -26.66 5.21
N ASP A 192 17.22 -26.81 4.22
CA ASP A 192 18.67 -26.60 4.40
C ASP A 192 19.06 -25.12 4.59
N GLU A 193 18.28 -24.21 3.99
CA GLU A 193 18.60 -22.79 3.87
C GLU A 193 17.65 -21.96 4.74
N VAL A 194 17.93 -21.91 6.05
CA VAL A 194 17.18 -21.08 7.01
C VAL A 194 18.09 -19.97 7.57
N PRO A 195 17.66 -18.70 7.55
CA PRO A 195 18.43 -17.61 8.16
C PRO A 195 18.62 -17.80 9.67
N ASP A 196 19.84 -17.57 10.16
CA ASP A 196 20.14 -17.66 11.59
C ASP A 196 19.39 -16.58 12.38
N SER A 197 19.30 -15.38 11.81
CA SER A 197 18.50 -14.26 12.32
C SER A 197 17.01 -14.57 12.45
N LEU A 198 16.43 -15.36 11.55
CA LEU A 198 15.04 -15.81 11.64
C LEU A 198 14.86 -16.70 12.86
N ILE A 199 15.69 -17.74 12.99
CA ILE A 199 15.63 -18.67 14.12
C ILE A 199 15.80 -17.94 15.45
N ARG A 200 16.75 -16.98 15.52
CA ARG A 200 16.92 -16.11 16.69
C ARG A 200 15.66 -15.29 17.00
N SER A 201 15.03 -14.71 15.98
CA SER A 201 13.82 -13.90 16.14
C SER A 201 12.66 -14.75 16.65
N LEU A 202 12.44 -15.92 16.03
CA LEU A 202 11.41 -16.88 16.46
C LEU A 202 11.69 -17.39 17.88
N SER A 203 12.94 -17.66 18.23
CA SER A 203 13.31 -18.12 19.58
C SER A 203 12.95 -17.09 20.66
N VAL A 204 13.16 -15.80 20.37
CA VAL A 204 12.76 -14.69 21.26
C VAL A 204 11.24 -14.59 21.39
N ILE A 205 10.50 -14.82 20.29
CA ILE A 205 9.02 -14.82 20.30
C ILE A 205 8.49 -16.01 21.11
N ALA A 206 9.07 -17.20 20.93
CA ALA A 206 8.72 -18.40 21.70
C ALA A 206 8.97 -18.20 23.20
N GLN A 207 10.13 -17.65 23.58
CA GLN A 207 10.44 -17.35 24.98
C GLN A 207 9.39 -16.44 25.65
N ARG A 208 8.85 -15.46 24.91
CA ARG A 208 7.81 -14.54 25.42
C ARG A 208 6.44 -15.22 25.53
N SER A 209 6.15 -16.19 24.66
CA SER A 209 4.89 -16.93 24.65
C SER A 209 4.72 -17.79 25.91
N ARG A 210 5.84 -18.32 26.43
CA ARG A 210 5.89 -19.14 27.66
C ARG A 210 5.45 -18.42 28.93
N ILE A 211 5.57 -17.09 29.02
CA ILE A 211 5.22 -16.35 30.25
C ILE A 211 3.72 -16.49 30.59
N LYS A 212 2.89 -16.95 29.65
CA LYS A 212 1.43 -16.99 29.78
C LYS A 212 0.81 -18.38 30.05
N ILE A 213 1.49 -19.51 29.82
CA ILE A 213 0.84 -20.83 29.59
C ILE A 213 1.66 -22.02 30.16
N GLY A 214 0.97 -23.12 30.56
CA GLY A 214 1.57 -24.37 31.05
C GLY A 214 1.56 -25.60 30.10
N ASP A 215 0.76 -25.60 29.02
CA ASP A 215 0.71 -26.67 28.00
C ASP A 215 1.42 -26.26 26.69
N LEU A 216 2.21 -27.16 26.11
CA LEU A 216 2.93 -26.98 24.85
C LEU A 216 1.98 -26.69 23.66
N THR A 217 0.81 -27.33 23.64
CA THR A 217 -0.18 -27.10 22.57
C THR A 217 -0.68 -25.65 22.58
N GLU A 218 -0.94 -25.13 23.78
CA GLU A 218 -1.40 -23.76 23.96
C GLU A 218 -0.24 -22.76 23.78
N GLU A 219 1.00 -23.13 24.15
CA GLU A 219 2.21 -22.36 23.82
C GLU A 219 2.37 -22.17 22.31
N VAL A 220 2.12 -23.21 21.51
CA VAL A 220 2.19 -23.17 20.04
C VAL A 220 1.12 -22.25 19.45
N ASN A 221 -0.12 -22.32 19.94
CA ASN A 221 -1.19 -21.44 19.50
C ASN A 221 -0.88 -19.97 19.83
N GLN A 222 -0.40 -19.69 21.03
CA GLN A 222 0.01 -18.33 21.40
C GLN A 222 1.21 -17.87 20.58
N PHE A 223 2.18 -18.75 20.34
CA PHE A 223 3.32 -18.45 19.50
C PHE A 223 2.90 -18.08 18.08
N LYS A 224 1.97 -18.82 17.47
CA LYS A 224 1.37 -18.49 16.17
C LYS A 224 0.83 -17.06 16.17
N ASN A 225 0.05 -16.67 17.18
CA ASN A 225 -0.51 -15.32 17.30
C ASN A 225 0.58 -14.23 17.46
N GLU A 226 1.66 -14.53 18.19
CA GLU A 226 2.77 -13.58 18.35
C GLU A 226 3.60 -13.46 17.06
N VAL A 227 3.74 -14.53 16.27
CA VAL A 227 4.33 -14.48 14.92
C VAL A 227 3.45 -13.65 13.97
N GLU A 228 2.13 -13.79 14.03
CA GLU A 228 1.19 -12.94 13.28
C GLU A 228 1.38 -11.47 13.64
N THR A 229 1.42 -11.15 14.93
CA THR A 229 1.64 -9.79 15.43
C THR A 229 3.01 -9.24 15.01
N TRP A 230 4.05 -10.08 15.03
CA TRP A 230 5.39 -9.72 14.58
C TRP A 230 5.41 -9.39 13.09
N PHE A 231 4.72 -10.19 12.27
CA PHE A 231 4.56 -9.94 10.84
C PHE A 231 3.79 -8.65 10.58
N ASP A 232 2.64 -8.44 11.22
CA ASP A 232 1.81 -7.23 11.04
C ASP A 232 2.60 -5.96 11.38
N ARG A 233 3.33 -5.95 12.50
CA ARG A 233 4.20 -4.82 12.87
C ARG A 233 5.30 -4.56 11.84
N SER A 234 5.81 -5.61 11.19
CA SER A 234 6.78 -5.46 10.11
C SER A 234 6.12 -4.90 8.85
N MET A 235 4.95 -5.42 8.49
CA MET A 235 4.21 -5.00 7.31
C MET A 235 3.64 -3.59 7.43
N ASP A 236 3.33 -3.10 8.63
CA ASP A 236 2.95 -1.71 8.87
C ASP A 236 4.09 -0.74 8.52
N ARG A 237 5.32 -1.06 8.96
CA ARG A 237 6.51 -0.27 8.64
C ARG A 237 6.82 -0.32 7.16
N ALA A 238 6.81 -1.52 6.58
CA ALA A 238 7.05 -1.73 5.16
C ALA A 238 6.00 -0.99 4.30
N SER A 239 4.72 -1.10 4.63
CA SER A 239 3.63 -0.41 3.94
C SER A 239 3.78 1.10 3.99
N GLY A 240 4.37 1.65 5.06
CA GLY A 240 4.72 3.07 5.15
C GLY A 240 5.70 3.51 4.05
N VAL A 241 6.73 2.71 3.76
CA VAL A 241 7.69 2.98 2.68
C VAL A 241 7.00 2.96 1.32
N TYR A 242 6.17 1.95 1.06
CA TYR A 242 5.36 1.87 -0.15
C TYR A 242 4.46 3.11 -0.33
N LYS A 243 3.72 3.50 0.72
CA LYS A 243 2.84 4.67 0.69
C LYS A 243 3.60 5.96 0.37
N ARG A 244 4.83 6.13 0.89
CA ARG A 244 5.69 7.28 0.57
C ARG A 244 6.12 7.29 -0.90
N ASN A 245 6.54 6.14 -1.43
CA ASN A 245 6.94 6.04 -2.82
C ASN A 245 5.76 6.27 -3.77
N ALA A 246 4.59 5.71 -3.45
CA ALA A 246 3.35 5.93 -4.18
C ALA A 246 2.94 7.41 -4.21
N LYS A 247 3.10 8.14 -3.09
CA LYS A 247 2.87 9.60 -3.06
C LYS A 247 3.80 10.36 -4.01
N GLY A 248 5.07 9.98 -4.09
CA GLY A 248 6.01 10.58 -5.05
C GLY A 248 5.57 10.38 -6.49
N VAL A 249 5.12 9.17 -6.83
CA VAL A 249 4.57 8.84 -8.15
C VAL A 249 3.27 9.61 -8.42
N ALA A 250 2.39 9.75 -7.43
CA ALA A 250 1.15 10.54 -7.53
C ALA A 250 1.43 12.00 -7.89
N ILE A 251 2.46 12.62 -7.30
CA ILE A 251 2.87 14.00 -7.62
C ILE A 251 3.34 14.11 -9.07
N LEU A 252 4.16 13.16 -9.53
CA LEU A 252 4.62 13.15 -10.93
C LEU A 252 3.47 12.98 -11.91
N ILE A 253 2.55 12.05 -11.62
CA ILE A 253 1.34 11.83 -12.43
C ILE A 253 0.47 13.10 -12.40
N GLY A 254 0.25 13.71 -11.24
CA GLY A 254 -0.55 14.93 -11.11
C GLY A 254 0.01 16.08 -11.94
N ILE A 255 1.32 16.34 -11.87
CA ILE A 255 1.99 17.37 -12.69
C ILE A 255 1.88 17.03 -14.18
N LEU A 256 2.09 15.76 -14.55
CA LEU A 256 1.97 15.31 -15.93
C LEU A 256 0.53 15.48 -16.46
N VAL A 257 -0.48 15.11 -15.67
CA VAL A 257 -1.89 15.29 -16.01
C VAL A 257 -2.21 16.78 -16.14
N ALA A 258 -1.77 17.62 -15.22
CA ALA A 258 -1.97 19.08 -15.30
C ALA A 258 -1.36 19.65 -16.58
N PHE A 259 -0.13 19.25 -16.92
CA PHE A 259 0.52 19.65 -18.16
C PHE A 259 -0.26 19.17 -19.41
N LEU A 260 -0.55 17.87 -19.51
CA LEU A 260 -1.23 17.28 -20.68
C LEU A 260 -2.62 17.86 -20.91
N THR A 261 -3.34 18.15 -19.82
CA THR A 261 -4.68 18.76 -19.87
C THR A 261 -4.66 20.29 -19.97
N ASN A 262 -3.47 20.91 -19.92
CA ASN A 262 -3.29 22.34 -19.81
C ASN A 262 -4.14 22.96 -18.66
N THR A 263 -4.18 22.26 -17.53
CA THR A 263 -4.89 22.68 -16.33
C THR A 263 -4.00 23.63 -15.54
N ASP A 264 -4.36 24.91 -15.53
CA ASP A 264 -3.74 25.97 -14.73
C ASP A 264 -4.74 26.50 -13.70
N THR A 265 -4.37 26.45 -12.42
CA THR A 265 -5.22 26.87 -11.30
C THR A 265 -5.64 28.33 -11.41
N PHE A 266 -4.71 29.22 -11.74
CA PHE A 266 -4.98 30.65 -11.84
C PHE A 266 -5.88 30.97 -13.03
N HIS A 267 -5.67 30.26 -14.15
CA HIS A 267 -6.54 30.37 -15.31
C HIS A 267 -7.96 29.87 -15.02
N LEU A 268 -8.10 28.73 -14.35
CA LEU A 268 -9.39 28.19 -13.95
C LEU A 268 -10.17 29.15 -13.04
N VAL A 269 -9.52 29.70 -12.01
CA VAL A 269 -10.14 30.69 -11.11
C VAL A 269 -10.62 31.90 -11.91
N LYS A 270 -9.77 32.44 -12.79
CA LYS A 270 -10.12 33.59 -13.64
C LYS A 270 -11.31 33.26 -14.54
N ARG A 271 -11.31 32.11 -15.22
CA ARG A 271 -12.39 31.69 -16.13
C ARG A 271 -13.72 31.48 -15.40
N LEU A 272 -13.70 30.79 -14.25
CA LEU A 272 -14.90 30.55 -13.44
C LEU A 272 -15.46 31.83 -12.80
N SER A 273 -14.61 32.81 -12.51
CA SER A 273 -15.05 34.11 -11.99
C SER A 273 -15.69 35.00 -13.06
N GLN A 274 -15.24 34.90 -14.31
CA GLN A 274 -15.70 35.75 -15.42
C GLN A 274 -16.92 35.18 -16.15
N ASP A 275 -17.05 33.86 -16.26
CA ASP A 275 -18.12 33.22 -17.02
C ASP A 275 -19.20 32.62 -16.10
N SER A 276 -20.39 33.22 -16.10
CA SER A 276 -21.55 32.75 -15.31
C SER A 276 -22.16 31.47 -15.86
N VAL A 277 -22.06 31.22 -17.17
CA VAL A 277 -22.65 30.06 -17.84
C VAL A 277 -21.85 28.82 -17.49
N ILE A 278 -20.52 28.85 -17.67
CA ILE A 278 -19.62 27.74 -17.29
C ILE A 278 -19.79 27.40 -15.81
N ARG A 279 -19.86 28.42 -14.95
CA ARG A 279 -20.07 28.23 -13.51
C ARG A 279 -21.39 27.52 -13.23
N SER A 280 -22.50 27.95 -13.85
CA SER A 280 -23.81 27.34 -13.64
C SER A 280 -23.88 25.87 -14.07
N THR A 281 -23.28 25.51 -15.20
CA THR A 281 -23.25 24.12 -15.70
C THR A 281 -22.48 23.19 -14.77
N ILE A 282 -21.33 23.65 -14.26
CA ILE A 282 -20.49 22.86 -13.36
C ILE A 282 -21.16 22.73 -11.98
N THR A 283 -21.70 23.81 -11.43
CA THR A 283 -22.37 23.74 -10.13
C THR A 283 -23.65 22.91 -10.19
N GLN A 284 -24.38 22.92 -11.31
CA GLN A 284 -25.52 22.03 -11.54
C GLN A 284 -25.08 20.56 -11.60
N SER A 285 -24.00 20.26 -12.33
CA SER A 285 -23.44 18.90 -12.42
C SER A 285 -22.96 18.37 -11.06
N ALA A 286 -22.37 19.24 -10.25
CA ALA A 286 -21.99 18.93 -8.87
C ALA A 286 -23.22 18.74 -7.97
N SER A 287 -24.29 19.52 -8.20
CA SER A 287 -25.50 19.51 -7.35
C SER A 287 -26.41 18.29 -7.56
N GLN A 288 -26.51 17.78 -8.79
CA GLN A 288 -27.31 16.59 -9.10
C GLN A 288 -26.71 15.29 -8.57
N ARG A 289 -25.43 15.32 -8.15
CA ARG A 289 -24.68 14.15 -7.70
C ARG A 289 -24.51 14.11 -6.17
N ILE A 290 -25.26 14.96 -5.45
CA ILE A 290 -25.16 15.18 -4.00
C ILE A 290 -25.81 14.06 -3.17
N ASP A 291 -26.92 13.49 -3.62
CA ASP A 291 -27.68 12.50 -2.84
C ASP A 291 -26.89 11.21 -2.56
N TYR A 292 -25.79 11.01 -3.29
CA TYR A 292 -24.91 9.84 -3.27
C TYR A 292 -23.63 10.05 -2.43
N ILE A 293 -23.42 11.22 -1.83
CA ILE A 293 -22.13 11.60 -1.22
C ILE A 293 -21.85 10.94 0.14
N ASN A 294 -22.91 10.56 0.87
CA ASN A 294 -22.81 10.03 2.23
C ASN A 294 -22.58 8.52 2.30
N ASP A 295 -22.64 7.81 1.17
CA ASP A 295 -22.44 6.36 1.09
C ASP A 295 -21.07 6.02 0.46
N GLN A 296 -20.33 5.08 1.08
CA GLN A 296 -19.02 4.63 0.59
C GLN A 296 -19.12 3.88 -0.75
N GLU A 297 -20.21 3.17 -1.01
CA GLU A 297 -20.40 2.48 -2.30
C GLU A 297 -20.70 3.49 -3.41
N ALA A 298 -21.55 4.47 -3.10
CA ALA A 298 -21.91 5.55 -3.99
C ALA A 298 -20.70 6.45 -4.36
N ARG A 299 -19.69 6.60 -3.49
CA ARG A 299 -18.42 7.27 -3.82
C ARG A 299 -17.65 6.60 -4.97
N LYS A 300 -17.62 5.25 -5.00
CA LYS A 300 -16.97 4.48 -6.07
C LYS A 300 -17.74 4.57 -7.39
N GLU A 301 -19.06 4.73 -7.32
CA GLU A 301 -19.90 4.92 -8.50
C GLU A 301 -19.76 6.35 -9.06
N ILE A 302 -19.70 7.36 -8.18
CA ILE A 302 -19.41 8.74 -8.55
C ILE A 302 -18.05 8.86 -9.24
N GLU A 303 -17.02 8.15 -8.76
CA GLU A 303 -15.70 8.06 -9.39
C GLU A 303 -15.77 7.63 -10.86
N LYS A 304 -16.50 6.54 -11.14
CA LYS A 304 -16.70 6.04 -12.51
C LYS A 304 -17.54 6.97 -13.38
N LEU A 305 -18.56 7.60 -12.81
CA LEU A 305 -19.49 8.48 -13.54
C LEU A 305 -18.90 9.88 -13.80
N LEU A 306 -17.88 10.28 -13.06
CA LEU A 306 -17.21 11.58 -13.19
C LEU A 306 -16.08 11.58 -14.21
N GLY A 307 -15.46 10.43 -14.48
CA GLY A 307 -14.44 10.28 -15.54
C GLY A 307 -14.92 10.66 -16.95
N ASN A 308 -16.24 10.70 -17.18
CA ASN A 308 -16.86 11.00 -18.48
C ASN A 308 -17.33 12.46 -18.65
N ALA A 309 -17.07 13.35 -17.69
CA ALA A 309 -17.54 14.73 -17.78
C ALA A 309 -16.65 15.61 -18.69
N SER A 310 -17.27 16.36 -19.61
CA SER A 310 -16.57 17.36 -20.43
C SER A 310 -16.23 18.59 -19.59
N ILE A 311 -14.95 18.73 -19.23
CA ILE A 311 -14.43 19.87 -18.47
C ILE A 311 -13.86 20.92 -19.44
N PRO A 312 -14.01 22.23 -19.16
CA PRO A 312 -13.38 23.31 -19.94
C PRO A 312 -11.85 23.40 -19.71
N ILE A 313 -11.14 22.31 -20.01
CA ILE A 313 -9.67 22.16 -19.99
C ILE A 313 -9.18 21.79 -21.39
N GLY A 314 -7.89 22.03 -21.67
CA GLY A 314 -7.27 21.64 -22.94
C GLY A 314 -6.53 22.77 -23.66
N TRP A 315 -5.78 22.37 -24.69
CA TRP A 315 -4.89 23.24 -25.47
C TRP A 315 -5.62 24.15 -26.46
N GLN A 316 -6.94 23.98 -26.65
CA GLN A 316 -7.73 24.71 -27.63
C GLN A 316 -7.77 26.23 -27.36
N ASN A 317 -7.63 26.64 -26.10
CA ASN A 317 -7.68 28.05 -25.68
C ASN A 317 -6.30 28.60 -25.31
N ILE A 318 -5.20 27.98 -25.77
CA ILE A 318 -3.87 28.43 -25.40
C ILE A 318 -3.59 29.85 -25.89
N ASN A 319 -4.19 30.24 -27.01
CA ASN A 319 -4.11 31.60 -27.52
C ASN A 319 -4.77 32.63 -26.58
N GLN A 320 -5.76 32.26 -25.75
CA GLN A 320 -6.34 33.14 -24.73
C GLN A 320 -5.47 33.23 -23.46
N GLN A 321 -4.70 32.17 -23.17
CA GLN A 321 -3.67 32.19 -22.12
C GLN A 321 -2.47 33.06 -22.56
N PHE A 322 -2.19 33.04 -23.87
CA PHE A 322 -1.23 33.87 -24.57
C PHE A 322 -1.81 35.22 -25.06
N GLU A 323 -3.10 35.53 -25.03
CA GLU A 323 -3.62 36.85 -25.46
C GLU A 323 -3.36 37.93 -24.40
N LEU A 324 -2.93 37.51 -23.21
CA LEU A 324 -2.24 38.36 -22.25
C LEU A 324 -0.85 38.83 -22.77
N LEU A 325 -0.44 38.45 -23.98
CA LEU A 325 0.82 38.83 -24.65
C LEU A 325 0.77 40.15 -25.41
N ASP A 326 -0.40 40.80 -25.58
CA ASP A 326 -0.41 42.12 -26.22
C ASP A 326 -0.22 43.23 -25.17
N THR A 327 1.04 43.57 -24.93
CA THR A 327 1.38 44.83 -24.25
C THR A 327 2.45 45.54 -25.07
N THR A 328 1.97 46.51 -25.81
CA THR A 328 2.75 47.44 -26.60
C THR A 328 3.75 48.18 -25.68
N LYS A 329 5.05 47.98 -25.95
CA LYS A 329 6.27 48.66 -25.45
C LYS A 329 6.86 48.25 -24.07
N SER A 330 8.16 47.92 -24.16
CA SER A 330 9.24 48.17 -23.17
C SER A 330 9.43 47.23 -21.97
N ASN A 331 9.66 45.93 -22.22
CA ASN A 331 10.75 45.09 -21.62
C ASN A 331 10.53 43.61 -21.97
N ILE A 332 10.86 43.26 -23.22
CA ILE A 332 10.40 42.04 -23.90
C ILE A 332 10.88 40.73 -23.23
N VAL A 333 12.04 40.72 -22.58
CA VAL A 333 12.61 39.47 -22.01
C VAL A 333 12.07 39.17 -20.60
N TYR A 334 12.10 40.14 -19.68
CA TYR A 334 11.63 39.95 -18.30
C TYR A 334 10.13 39.65 -18.23
N ILE A 335 9.32 40.29 -19.08
CA ILE A 335 7.88 40.05 -19.15
C ILE A 335 7.59 38.62 -19.63
N ARG A 336 8.28 38.14 -20.67
CA ARG A 336 8.15 36.76 -21.17
C ARG A 336 8.57 35.72 -20.13
N ILE A 337 9.69 35.94 -19.44
CA ILE A 337 10.16 35.04 -18.37
C ILE A 337 9.14 34.99 -17.22
N SER A 338 8.61 36.14 -16.78
CA SER A 338 7.59 36.19 -15.73
C SER A 338 6.28 35.46 -16.13
N GLN A 339 5.88 35.54 -17.39
CA GLN A 339 4.69 34.89 -17.90
C GLN A 339 4.85 33.37 -18.01
N VAL A 340 5.97 32.90 -18.56
CA VAL A 340 6.31 31.47 -18.58
C VAL A 340 6.39 30.92 -17.15
N PHE A 341 6.97 31.69 -16.24
CA PHE A 341 7.02 31.33 -14.82
C PHE A 341 5.61 31.19 -14.21
N LYS A 342 4.69 32.12 -14.47
CA LYS A 342 3.30 32.02 -13.98
C LYS A 342 2.59 30.77 -14.49
N LEU A 343 2.77 30.43 -15.76
CA LEU A 343 2.17 29.24 -16.38
C LEU A 343 2.74 27.94 -15.78
N ILE A 344 4.06 27.87 -15.61
CA ILE A 344 4.71 26.75 -14.91
C ILE A 344 4.21 26.65 -13.47
N CYS A 345 4.11 27.77 -12.75
CA CYS A 345 3.55 27.79 -11.40
C CYS A 345 2.10 27.31 -11.37
N GLY A 346 1.27 27.70 -12.33
CA GLY A 346 -0.11 27.25 -12.46
C GLY A 346 -0.21 25.73 -12.61
N TRP A 347 0.61 25.14 -13.48
CA TRP A 347 0.69 23.69 -13.65
C TRP A 347 1.24 22.97 -12.42
N ILE A 348 2.23 23.55 -11.72
CA ILE A 348 2.75 22.98 -10.47
C ILE A 348 1.65 22.96 -9.40
N VAL A 349 0.96 24.08 -9.17
CA VAL A 349 -0.14 24.16 -8.19
C VAL A 349 -1.26 23.19 -8.55
N SER A 350 -1.63 23.13 -9.84
CA SER A 350 -2.62 22.15 -10.34
C SER A 350 -2.15 20.71 -10.16
N GLY A 351 -0.88 20.42 -10.43
CA GLY A 351 -0.31 19.09 -10.24
C GLY A 351 -0.33 18.63 -8.79
N PHE A 352 0.03 19.51 -7.85
CA PHE A 352 -0.10 19.23 -6.41
C PHE A 352 -1.55 19.06 -5.98
N ALA A 353 -2.46 19.90 -6.49
CA ALA A 353 -3.89 19.78 -6.25
C ALA A 353 -4.41 18.41 -6.72
N ILE A 354 -4.07 17.98 -7.93
CA ILE A 354 -4.43 16.67 -8.47
C ILE A 354 -3.85 15.54 -7.61
N ALA A 355 -2.59 15.65 -7.20
CA ALA A 355 -1.87 14.65 -6.40
C ALA A 355 -2.39 14.49 -4.96
N MET A 356 -3.21 15.42 -4.45
CA MET A 356 -3.93 15.21 -3.18
C MET A 356 -4.92 14.05 -3.25
N GLY A 357 -5.32 13.65 -4.45
CA GLY A 357 -6.20 12.52 -4.69
C GLY A 357 -7.67 12.86 -4.47
N ALA A 358 -8.54 12.00 -4.99
CA ALA A 358 -9.97 12.22 -4.97
C ALA A 358 -10.58 12.30 -3.54
N PRO A 359 -10.15 11.49 -2.56
CA PRO A 359 -10.70 11.55 -1.21
C PRO A 359 -10.62 12.95 -0.58
N PHE A 360 -9.51 13.66 -0.80
CA PHE A 360 -9.33 15.03 -0.31
C PHE A 360 -10.36 15.99 -0.92
N TRP A 361 -10.54 15.96 -2.24
CA TRP A 361 -11.48 16.85 -2.93
C TRP A 361 -12.94 16.49 -2.65
N PHE A 362 -13.26 15.20 -2.43
CA PHE A 362 -14.56 14.78 -1.93
C PHE A 362 -14.87 15.40 -0.56
N ASP A 363 -13.92 15.35 0.38
CA ASP A 363 -14.13 15.93 1.71
C ASP A 363 -14.33 17.45 1.64
N ILE A 364 -13.63 18.13 0.73
CA ILE A 364 -13.84 19.57 0.49
C ILE A 364 -15.21 19.82 -0.15
N LEU A 365 -15.60 19.01 -1.15
CA LEU A 365 -16.89 19.11 -1.82
C LEU A 365 -18.02 19.05 -0.79
N ASN A 366 -17.94 18.09 0.14
CA ASN A 366 -18.92 17.90 1.22
C ASN A 366 -19.02 19.14 2.11
N LYS A 367 -17.88 19.71 2.51
CA LYS A 367 -17.83 20.92 3.34
C LYS A 367 -18.45 22.11 2.63
N VAL A 368 -18.12 22.33 1.36
CA VAL A 368 -18.61 23.47 0.58
C VAL A 368 -20.12 23.37 0.33
N ILE A 369 -20.62 22.17 0.02
CA ILE A 369 -22.06 21.92 -0.15
C ILE A 369 -22.83 22.17 1.15
N ASN A 370 -22.34 21.67 2.29
CA ASN A 370 -22.99 21.87 3.58
C ASN A 370 -23.10 23.37 3.92
N VAL A 371 -22.07 24.16 3.60
CA VAL A 371 -22.09 25.62 3.77
C VAL A 371 -23.12 26.28 2.86
N ARG A 372 -23.26 25.80 1.61
CA ARG A 372 -24.28 26.30 0.68
C ARG A 372 -25.71 26.01 1.16
N ASN A 373 -25.93 24.83 1.75
CA ASN A 373 -27.24 24.37 2.20
C ASN A 373 -27.65 24.92 3.59
N ALA A 374 -26.72 25.47 4.37
CA ALA A 374 -26.98 25.95 5.74
C ALA A 374 -27.89 27.20 5.84
N GLY A 375 -28.19 27.87 4.72
CA GLY A 375 -29.06 29.07 4.67
C GLY A 375 -28.52 30.27 5.46
N PRO A 376 -29.16 31.46 5.38
CA PRO A 376 -28.83 32.56 6.27
C PRO A 376 -29.20 32.21 7.72
N LYS A 377 -28.39 32.66 8.70
CA LYS A 377 -28.71 32.53 10.13
C LYS A 377 -30.14 33.03 10.37
N PRO A 378 -30.99 32.31 11.13
CA PRO A 378 -32.31 32.82 11.47
C PRO A 378 -32.17 34.19 12.13
N VAL A 379 -33.01 35.14 11.69
CA VAL A 379 -33.07 36.46 12.33
C VAL A 379 -33.40 36.22 13.79
N ALA A 380 -32.53 36.65 14.70
CA ALA A 380 -32.83 36.56 16.12
C ALA A 380 -34.11 37.34 16.37
N TYR A 381 -35.18 36.66 16.77
CA TYR A 381 -36.38 37.32 17.26
C TYR A 381 -36.00 38.04 18.56
N THR A 382 -35.61 39.31 18.47
CA THR A 382 -35.65 40.19 19.62
C THR A 382 -37.12 40.31 20.01
N LYS A 383 -37.43 40.02 21.27
CA LYS A 383 -38.78 39.91 21.84
C LYS A 383 -39.66 41.18 21.71
N ASP A 384 -39.12 42.25 21.11
CA ASP A 384 -39.71 43.58 21.03
C ASP A 384 -40.19 43.99 19.62
N GLN A 385 -40.23 43.08 18.63
CA GLN A 385 -40.89 43.39 17.36
C GLN A 385 -42.42 43.24 17.50
N PRO A 386 -43.22 44.31 17.25
CA PRO A 386 -44.66 44.19 17.27
C PRO A 386 -45.12 43.27 16.13
N SER A 387 -46.16 42.48 16.40
CA SER A 387 -46.79 41.57 15.45
C SER A 387 -47.06 42.29 14.13
N GLN A 388 -46.40 41.85 13.05
CA GLN A 388 -46.76 42.28 11.71
C GLN A 388 -48.20 41.82 11.44
N LYS A 389 -49.06 42.79 11.16
CA LYS A 389 -50.46 42.59 10.78
C LYS A 389 -50.57 42.16 9.33
#